data_AF-A0A382SYH3-F1
#
_entry.id   AF-A0A382SYH3-F1
#
_cell.length_a   1.000
_cell.length_b   1.000
_cell.length_c   1.000
_cell.angle_alpha   90.00
_cell.angle_beta   90.00
_cell.angle_gamma   90.00
#
_symmetry.space_group_name_H-M   'P 1'
#
loop_
_entity.id
_entity.type
_entity.pdbx_description
1 polymer ?
#
loop_
_entity_poly.entity_id
_entity_poly.type
_entity_poly.pdbx_seq_one_letter_code
_entity_poly.pdbx_strand_id
1 'polypeptide(L)'
;VGQYTFAKTDIYASNGYYTSTVTWEKSESPYILHVDVNIEKRGTLIIEPGVEVVGNGNKIKVGGRLYAGYVEGHKNDNPKNEKVTIKNTYLEAAGIGDRIMNLSHLKMTGGQIYIS
;
A
#
# COMPACT_ATOMS: atom_id res chain seq x y z
N VAL A 1 -3.85 -32.76 -0.76
CA VAL A 1 -3.07 -31.50 -0.63
C VAL A 1 -4.07 -30.37 -0.74
N GLY A 2 -4.40 -29.70 0.36
CA GLY A 2 -5.37 -28.61 0.36
C GLY A 2 -4.82 -27.41 -0.39
N GLN A 3 -5.55 -26.91 -1.37
CA GLN A 3 -5.20 -25.70 -2.11
C GLN A 3 -5.47 -24.50 -1.18
N TYR A 4 -4.42 -24.00 -0.53
CA TYR A 4 -4.50 -22.72 0.18
C TYR A 4 -4.72 -21.63 -0.87
N THR A 5 -5.95 -21.16 -1.00
CA THR A 5 -6.24 -19.95 -1.76
C THR A 5 -5.79 -18.81 -0.86
N PHE A 6 -4.65 -18.19 -1.16
CA PHE A 6 -4.31 -16.91 -0.53
C PHE A 6 -5.44 -15.93 -0.84
N ALA A 7 -5.94 -15.20 0.17
CA ALA A 7 -6.92 -14.16 -0.07
C ALA A 7 -6.32 -13.14 -1.04
N LYS A 8 -7.14 -12.57 -1.93
CA LYS A 8 -6.71 -11.60 -2.92
C LYS A 8 -7.70 -10.44 -2.90
N THR A 9 -7.19 -9.23 -2.84
CA THR A 9 -8.00 -8.02 -2.92
C THR A 9 -7.74 -7.29 -4.23
N ASP A 10 -8.78 -7.12 -5.05
CA ASP A 10 -8.69 -6.31 -6.26
C ASP A 10 -9.09 -4.86 -5.96
N ILE A 11 -8.26 -3.91 -6.39
CA ILE A 11 -8.52 -2.48 -6.26
C ILE A 11 -8.94 -1.90 -7.61
N TYR A 12 -10.17 -1.37 -7.63
CA TYR A 12 -10.82 -0.70 -8.74
C TYR A 12 -11.16 0.76 -8.36
N ALA A 13 -11.73 1.52 -9.30
CA ALA A 13 -12.10 2.91 -9.05
C ALA A 13 -13.10 3.08 -7.89
N SER A 14 -13.94 2.07 -7.62
CA SER A 14 -14.94 2.10 -6.54
C SER A 14 -14.34 2.00 -5.13
N ASN A 15 -13.13 1.46 -4.99
CA ASN A 15 -12.45 1.24 -3.70
C ASN A 15 -10.99 1.72 -3.68
N GLY A 16 -10.51 2.39 -4.73
CA GLY A 16 -9.16 2.95 -4.84
C GLY A 16 -9.03 4.42 -4.44
N TYR A 17 -10.01 4.98 -3.71
CA TYR A 17 -10.03 6.39 -3.31
C TYR A 17 -10.22 6.51 -1.80
N TYR A 18 -9.18 6.94 -1.09
CA TYR A 18 -9.14 6.93 0.38
C TYR A 18 -9.23 8.34 0.95
N THR A 19 -10.38 8.64 1.57
CA THR A 19 -10.62 9.91 2.30
C THR A 19 -10.48 9.77 3.82
N SER A 20 -10.34 8.55 4.31
CA SER A 20 -10.14 8.17 5.72
C SER A 20 -8.98 7.18 5.85
N THR A 21 -8.73 6.66 7.05
CA THR A 21 -7.75 5.58 7.26
C THR A 21 -8.27 4.27 6.67
N VAL A 22 -7.42 3.62 5.87
CA VAL A 22 -7.58 2.26 5.34
C VAL A 22 -6.33 1.47 5.68
N THR A 23 -6.52 0.24 6.14
CA THR A 23 -5.43 -0.70 6.43
C THR A 23 -5.48 -1.83 5.41
N TRP A 24 -4.35 -2.09 4.76
CA TRP A 24 -4.13 -3.29 3.98
C TRP A 24 -3.43 -4.33 4.85
N GLU A 25 -4.15 -5.40 5.15
CA GLU A 25 -3.70 -6.49 6.01
C GLU A 25 -3.10 -7.64 5.21
N LYS A 26 -2.14 -8.35 5.82
CA LYS A 26 -1.48 -9.51 5.21
C LYS A 26 -2.47 -10.65 4.93
N SER A 27 -3.51 -10.79 5.74
CA SER A 27 -4.58 -11.79 5.59
C SER A 27 -5.35 -11.66 4.27
N GLU A 28 -5.32 -10.49 3.63
CA GLU A 28 -6.01 -10.15 2.38
C GLU A 28 -5.04 -9.95 1.19
N SER A 29 -3.75 -10.19 1.41
CA SER A 29 -2.69 -10.03 0.41
C SER A 29 -2.61 -11.22 -0.56
N PRO A 30 -2.48 -11.00 -1.88
CA PRO A 30 -2.01 -9.75 -2.49
C PRO A 30 -3.11 -8.75 -2.87
N TYR A 31 -2.74 -7.47 -2.87
CA TYR A 31 -3.54 -6.37 -3.38
C TYR A 31 -3.17 -6.08 -4.83
N ILE A 32 -4.12 -6.28 -5.75
CA ILE A 32 -3.93 -6.10 -7.19
C ILE A 32 -4.55 -4.78 -7.62
N LEU A 33 -3.73 -3.86 -8.14
CA LEU A 33 -4.22 -2.56 -8.59
C LEU A 33 -4.61 -2.65 -10.06
N HIS A 34 -5.90 -2.45 -10.33
CA HIS A 34 -6.42 -2.29 -11.69
C HIS A 34 -6.53 -0.81 -12.08
N VAL A 35 -6.37 0.09 -11.12
CA VAL A 35 -6.38 1.55 -11.27
C VAL A 35 -5.36 2.18 -10.33
N ASP A 36 -5.09 3.47 -10.52
CA ASP A 36 -4.37 4.26 -9.52
C ASP A 36 -5.14 4.34 -8.20
N VAL A 37 -4.42 4.14 -7.09
CA VAL A 37 -4.91 4.39 -5.74
C VAL A 37 -4.65 5.84 -5.37
N ASN A 38 -5.67 6.55 -4.90
CA ASN A 38 -5.58 7.95 -4.51
C ASN A 38 -5.80 8.07 -3.00
N ILE A 39 -4.76 8.49 -2.29
CA ILE A 39 -4.84 8.84 -0.87
C ILE A 39 -5.06 10.35 -0.80
N GLU A 40 -6.28 10.79 -0.53
CA GLU A 40 -6.63 12.21 -0.48
C GLU A 40 -5.96 12.94 0.69
N LYS A 41 -6.02 14.28 0.69
CA LYS A 41 -5.37 15.18 1.67
C LYS A 41 -5.45 14.72 3.13
N ARG A 42 -6.57 14.10 3.54
CA ARG A 42 -6.82 13.63 4.93
C ARG A 42 -6.87 12.10 5.04
N GLY A 43 -6.78 11.39 3.92
CA GLY A 43 -6.72 9.93 3.89
C GLY A 43 -5.41 9.40 4.43
N THR A 44 -5.44 8.18 4.94
CA THR A 44 -4.25 7.44 5.36
C THR A 44 -4.35 6.03 4.80
N LEU A 45 -3.30 5.57 4.12
CA LEU A 45 -3.12 4.16 3.81
C LEU A 45 -2.04 3.58 4.70
N ILE A 46 -2.35 2.51 5.43
CA ILE A 46 -1.40 1.71 6.19
C ILE A 46 -1.28 0.36 5.49
N ILE A 47 -0.09 0.01 5.02
CA ILE A 47 0.23 -1.28 4.41
C ILE A 47 1.07 -2.06 5.40
N GLU A 48 0.49 -3.10 5.99
CA GLU A 48 1.12 -3.85 7.07
C GLU A 48 2.31 -4.70 6.60
N PRO A 49 3.25 -5.03 7.50
CA PRO A 49 4.34 -5.96 7.20
C PRO A 49 3.85 -7.27 6.57
N GLY A 50 4.52 -7.72 5.51
CA GLY A 50 4.20 -8.96 4.81
C GLY A 50 3.16 -8.84 3.71
N VAL A 51 2.54 -7.66 3.52
CA VAL A 51 1.64 -7.41 2.39
C VAL A 51 2.42 -7.34 1.07
N GLU A 52 1.85 -7.97 0.04
CA GLU A 52 2.25 -7.82 -1.35
C GLU A 52 1.25 -6.96 -2.12
N VAL A 53 1.78 -5.97 -2.85
CA VAL A 53 1.02 -5.09 -3.75
C VAL A 53 1.54 -5.29 -5.16
N VAL A 54 0.63 -5.48 -6.11
CA VAL A 54 0.94 -5.65 -7.54
C VAL A 54 0.22 -4.58 -8.35
N GLY A 55 0.97 -3.61 -8.86
CA GLY A 55 0.42 -2.41 -9.47
C GLY A 55 0.09 -2.54 -10.95
N ASN A 56 0.72 -3.47 -11.68
CA ASN A 56 0.61 -3.57 -13.16
C ASN A 56 0.86 -2.23 -13.90
N GLY A 57 1.75 -1.39 -13.37
CA GLY A 57 2.06 -0.06 -13.88
C GLY A 57 1.27 1.09 -13.22
N ASN A 58 0.24 0.76 -12.42
CA ASN A 58 -0.54 1.76 -11.67
C ASN A 58 0.26 2.35 -10.50
N LYS A 59 -0.27 3.46 -9.98
CA LYS A 59 0.36 4.25 -8.93
C LYS A 59 -0.42 4.21 -7.62
N ILE A 60 0.29 4.39 -6.50
CA ILE A 60 -0.28 4.87 -5.24
C ILE A 60 0.09 6.35 -5.14
N LYS A 61 -0.90 7.22 -5.34
CA LYS A 61 -0.80 8.67 -5.27
C LYS A 61 -1.05 9.14 -3.85
N VAL A 62 -0.06 9.78 -3.25
CA VAL A 62 -0.03 10.16 -1.84
C VAL A 62 -0.24 11.66 -1.70
N GLY A 63 -1.50 12.06 -1.53
CA GLY A 63 -1.87 13.42 -1.09
C GLY A 63 -2.01 13.53 0.42
N GLY A 64 -2.46 12.47 1.08
CA GLY A 64 -2.49 12.36 2.54
C GLY A 64 -1.24 11.69 3.11
N ARG A 65 -1.42 10.54 3.76
CA ARG A 65 -0.34 9.77 4.40
C ARG A 65 -0.30 8.34 3.88
N LEU A 66 0.90 7.86 3.53
CA LEU A 66 1.19 6.45 3.29
C LEU A 66 2.15 5.95 4.36
N TYR A 67 1.78 4.87 5.02
CA TYR A 67 2.66 4.08 5.86
C TYR A 67 2.80 2.69 5.24
N ALA A 68 4.00 2.27 4.88
CA ALA A 68 4.25 0.93 4.37
C ALA A 68 5.35 0.26 5.19
N GLY A 69 5.03 -0.87 5.82
CA GLY A 69 5.92 -1.62 6.71
C GLY A 69 5.55 -1.43 8.18
N TYR A 70 6.55 -1.51 9.05
CA TYR A 70 6.39 -1.35 10.49
C TYR A 70 5.94 0.08 10.83
N VAL A 71 4.89 0.18 11.66
CA VAL A 71 4.33 1.42 12.20
C VAL A 71 4.14 1.22 13.69
N GLU A 72 4.92 1.91 14.52
CA GLU A 72 4.86 1.74 15.97
C GLU A 72 3.44 1.95 16.53
N GLY A 73 2.92 0.95 17.26
CA GLY A 73 1.62 1.02 17.91
C GLY A 73 0.43 0.70 17.00
N HIS A 74 0.67 0.23 15.76
CA HIS A 74 -0.39 -0.28 14.89
C HIS A 74 -0.76 -1.74 15.25
N LYS A 75 -1.95 -2.17 14.85
CA LYS A 75 -2.57 -3.42 15.35
C LYS A 75 -1.79 -4.70 15.02
N ASN A 76 -0.97 -4.72 13.96
CA ASN A 76 -0.16 -5.87 13.54
C ASN A 76 1.34 -5.54 13.43
N ASP A 77 1.94 -5.18 14.55
CA ASP A 77 3.38 -4.93 14.69
C ASP A 77 4.23 -6.21 14.72
N ASN A 78 3.74 -7.37 14.25
CA ASN A 78 4.47 -8.64 14.32
C ASN A 78 4.20 -9.55 13.11
N PRO A 79 5.23 -9.98 12.35
CA PRO A 79 6.65 -9.69 12.56
C PRO A 79 7.07 -8.31 12.07
N LYS A 80 7.74 -7.53 12.93
CA LYS A 80 8.28 -6.18 12.63
C LYS A 80 9.24 -6.15 11.44
N ASN A 81 9.82 -7.29 11.10
CA ASN A 81 10.86 -7.45 10.09
C ASN A 81 10.32 -7.98 8.75
N GLU A 82 9.03 -8.31 8.64
CA GLU A 82 8.46 -8.71 7.35
C GLU A 82 8.45 -7.54 6.37
N LYS A 83 8.74 -7.85 5.12
CA LYS A 83 8.84 -6.83 4.07
C LYS A 83 7.48 -6.58 3.43
N VAL A 84 7.13 -5.31 3.25
CA VAL A 84 6.10 -4.95 2.27
C VAL A 84 6.72 -5.10 0.89
N THR A 85 6.11 -5.92 0.04
CA THR A 85 6.58 -6.15 -1.32
C THR A 85 5.74 -5.37 -2.31
N ILE A 86 6.36 -4.43 -3.02
CA ILE A 86 5.71 -3.61 -4.06
C ILE A 86 6.23 -4.03 -5.43
N LYS A 87 5.35 -4.60 -6.26
CA LYS A 87 5.69 -5.10 -7.59
C LYS A 87 4.99 -4.29 -8.67
N ASN A 88 5.74 -3.77 -9.63
CA ASN A 88 5.18 -3.05 -10.78
C ASN A 88 4.24 -1.90 -10.36
N THR A 89 4.55 -1.20 -9.27
CA THR A 89 3.76 -0.10 -8.73
C THR A 89 4.65 1.10 -8.47
N TYR A 90 4.13 2.30 -8.73
CA TYR A 90 4.81 3.55 -8.42
C TYR A 90 4.25 4.18 -7.15
N LEU A 91 5.11 4.67 -6.26
CA LEU A 91 4.70 5.50 -5.14
C LEU A 91 4.97 6.96 -5.52
N GLU A 92 3.94 7.80 -5.55
CA GLU A 92 4.03 9.16 -6.06
C GLU A 92 3.45 10.14 -5.03
N ALA A 93 4.25 11.09 -4.54
CA ALA A 93 3.70 12.24 -3.83
C ALA A 93 2.86 13.09 -4.81
N ALA A 94 1.56 13.25 -4.57
CA ALA A 94 0.65 13.91 -5.51
C ALA A 94 -0.47 14.69 -4.79
N GLY A 95 -1.15 15.62 -5.49
CA GLY A 95 -2.31 16.35 -4.95
C GLY A 95 -1.93 17.39 -3.88
N ILE A 96 -2.88 18.09 -3.26
CA ILE A 96 -2.60 19.15 -2.26
C ILE A 96 -2.83 18.63 -0.83
N GLY A 97 -1.78 18.23 -0.12
CA GLY A 97 -1.93 17.73 1.25
C GLY A 97 -0.61 17.44 1.94
N ASP A 98 -0.65 16.59 2.98
CA ASP A 98 0.52 16.29 3.81
C ASP A 98 1.62 15.57 2.99
N ARG A 99 1.22 14.75 2.00
CA ARG A 99 2.12 14.00 1.11
C ARG A 99 3.22 13.23 1.85
N ILE A 100 2.88 12.69 3.01
CA ILE A 100 3.84 11.98 3.87
C ILE A 100 3.92 10.53 3.42
N MET A 101 5.12 10.05 3.13
CA MET A 101 5.41 8.62 2.91
C MET A 101 6.40 8.12 3.97
N ASN A 102 5.92 7.27 4.88
CA ASN A 102 6.74 6.54 5.83
C ASN A 102 6.92 5.11 5.34
N LEU A 103 8.11 4.78 4.87
CA LEU A 103 8.41 3.49 4.25
C LEU A 103 9.48 2.78 5.06
N SER A 104 9.18 1.58 5.55
CA SER A 104 10.13 0.73 6.27
C SER A 104 10.06 -0.71 5.75
N HIS A 105 11.18 -1.43 5.82
CA HIS A 105 11.28 -2.83 5.38
C HIS A 105 10.74 -3.08 3.96
N LEU A 106 10.88 -2.12 3.06
CA LEU A 106 10.31 -2.20 1.71
C LEU A 106 11.16 -3.09 0.78
N LYS A 107 10.49 -3.92 -0.02
CA LYS A 107 11.08 -4.59 -1.19
C LYS A 107 10.33 -4.14 -2.45
N MET A 108 11.02 -3.44 -3.35
CA MET A 108 10.43 -3.01 -4.64
C MET A 108 11.01 -3.80 -5.82
N THR A 109 10.16 -4.21 -6.75
CA THR A 109 10.57 -4.77 -8.04
C THR A 109 9.71 -4.19 -9.16
N GLY A 110 10.33 -3.61 -10.19
CA GLY A 110 9.62 -3.11 -11.38
C GLY A 110 8.79 -1.83 -11.19
N GLY A 111 9.12 -0.99 -10.21
CA GLY A 111 8.47 0.30 -9.96
C GLY A 111 9.44 1.34 -9.41
N GLN A 112 8.95 2.52 -9.05
CA GLN A 112 9.77 3.63 -8.55
C GLN A 112 9.06 4.40 -7.43
N ILE A 113 9.85 5.06 -6.58
CA ILE A 113 9.37 6.09 -5.67
C ILE A 113 9.67 7.44 -6.33
N TYR A 114 8.64 8.24 -6.56
CA TYR A 114 8.74 9.57 -7.12
C TYR A 114 8.41 10.63 -6.07
N ILE A 115 9.38 11.50 -5.81
CA ILE A 115 9.30 12.63 -4.89
C ILE A 115 9.59 13.89 -5.72
N SER A 116 8.64 14.83 -5.77
CA SER A 116 8.76 16.11 -6.47
C SER A 116 8.96 17.27 -5.51
#